data_AF-A0A967EKV3-F1
#
_entry.id   AF-A0A967EKV3-F1
#
_cell.length_a   1.000
_cell.length_b   1.000
_cell.length_c   1.000
_cell.angle_alpha   90.00
_cell.angle_beta   90.00
_cell.angle_gamma   90.00
#
_symmetry.space_group_name_H-M   'P 1'
#
loop_
_entity.id
_entity.type
_entity.pdbx_description
1 polymer ?
#
loop_
_entity_poly.entity_id
_entity_poly.type
_entity_poly.pdbx_seq_one_letter_code
_entity_poly.pdbx_strand_id
1 'polypeptide(L)'
;MIYFWFIIYNIIIYPLIFIIVSFGALFNKKLRDGLAGRFHTINILKRTIKDWDNKQSIYWFHAASHGEFEQVRPVLKGLKEVEKGCYVIA
;
A
#
# COMPACT_ATOMS: atom_id res chain seq x y z
N MET A 1 -5.57 -30.79 -5.95
CA MET A 1 -4.74 -30.33 -4.81
C MET A 1 -4.70 -28.81 -4.67
N ILE A 2 -4.63 -28.02 -5.75
CA ILE A 2 -4.61 -26.54 -5.65
C ILE A 2 -5.82 -25.95 -4.91
N TYR A 3 -7.02 -26.47 -5.16
CA TYR A 3 -8.25 -25.99 -4.50
C TYR A 3 -8.27 -26.25 -2.99
N PHE A 4 -7.67 -27.35 -2.54
CA PHE A 4 -7.56 -27.65 -1.11
C PHE A 4 -6.72 -26.59 -0.40
N TRP A 5 -5.53 -26.29 -0.93
CA TRP A 5 -4.67 -25.24 -0.39
C TRP A 5 -5.29 -23.85 -0.50
N PHE A 6 -5.97 -23.57 -1.60
CA PHE A 6 -6.70 -22.33 -1.78
C PHE A 6 -7.76 -22.13 -0.69
N ILE A 7 -8.56 -23.17 -0.40
CA ILE A 7 -9.60 -23.12 0.64
C ILE A 7 -8.97 -22.92 2.02
N ILE A 8 -7.95 -23.70 2.37
CA ILE A 8 -7.27 -23.59 3.68
C ILE A 8 -6.68 -22.19 3.85
N TYR A 9 -5.98 -21.68 2.84
CA TYR A 9 -5.33 -20.38 2.94
C TYR A 9 -6.35 -19.25 3.12
N ASN A 10 -7.39 -19.22 2.29
CA ASN A 10 -8.34 -18.10 2.27
C ASN A 10 -9.38 -18.15 3.39
N ILE A 11 -9.79 -19.35 3.84
CA ILE A 11 -10.84 -19.49 4.86
C ILE A 11 -10.26 -19.60 6.28
N ILE A 12 -9.09 -20.22 6.44
CA ILE A 12 -8.53 -20.50 7.77
C ILE A 12 -7.34 -19.57 8.04
N ILE A 13 -6.28 -19.66 7.24
CA ILE A 13 -5.00 -19.01 7.55
C ILE A 13 -5.12 -17.49 7.48
N TYR A 14 -5.66 -16.96 6.40
CA TYR A 14 -5.76 -15.52 6.19
C TYR A 14 -6.64 -14.82 7.25
N PRO A 15 -7.87 -15.28 7.54
CA PRO A 15 -8.69 -14.68 8.60
C PRO A 15 -8.07 -14.81 9.98
N LEU A 16 -7.43 -15.95 10.29
CA LEU A 16 -6.76 -16.16 11.57
C LEU A 16 -5.61 -15.16 11.78
N ILE A 17 -4.73 -15.00 10.79
CA ILE A 17 -3.64 -14.00 10.84
C ILE A 17 -4.21 -12.60 11.03
N PHE A 18 -5.27 -12.24 10.28
CA PHE A 18 -5.90 -10.93 10.40
C PHE A 18 -6.45 -10.68 11.81
N ILE A 19 -7.11 -11.67 12.40
CA ILE A 19 -7.62 -11.60 13.78
C ILE A 19 -6.47 -11.40 14.77
N ILE A 20 -5.41 -12.22 14.68
CA ILE A 20 -4.25 -12.13 15.57
C ILE A 20 -3.57 -10.76 15.48
N VAL A 21 -3.35 -10.25 14.26
CA VAL A 21 -2.74 -8.93 14.05
C VAL A 21 -3.64 -7.82 14.58
N SER A 22 -4.95 -7.92 14.37
CA SER A 22 -5.92 -6.92 14.84
C SER A 22 -5.97 -6.86 16.38
N PHE A 23 -5.98 -8.01 17.05
CA PHE A 23 -5.88 -8.04 18.52
C PHE A 23 -4.50 -7.56 18.99
N GLY A 24 -3.42 -7.98 18.33
CA GLY A 24 -2.05 -7.55 18.64
C GLY A 24 -1.84 -6.05 18.49
N ALA A 25 -2.54 -5.39 17.55
CA ALA A 25 -2.51 -3.95 17.35
C ALA A 25 -3.04 -3.14 18.54
N LEU A 26 -3.87 -3.74 19.40
CA LEU A 26 -4.32 -3.09 20.63
C LEU A 26 -3.16 -2.85 21.60
N PHE A 27 -2.17 -3.75 21.60
CA PHE A 27 -1.05 -3.73 22.54
C PHE A 27 0.27 -3.25 21.91
N ASN A 28 0.41 -3.35 20.59
CA ASN A 28 1.65 -3.02 19.89
C ASN A 28 1.44 -1.86 18.89
N LYS A 29 2.13 -0.74 19.15
CA LYS A 29 2.07 0.45 18.29
C LYS A 29 2.49 0.16 16.84
N LYS A 30 3.54 -0.65 16.61
CA LYS A 30 4.01 -0.99 15.26
C LYS A 30 2.95 -1.77 14.47
N LEU A 31 2.26 -2.71 15.11
CA LEU A 31 1.16 -3.45 14.48
C LEU A 31 -0.03 -2.53 14.16
N ARG A 32 -0.36 -1.63 15.09
CA ARG A 32 -1.42 -0.64 14.89
C ARG A 32 -1.13 0.31 13.73
N ASP A 33 0.07 0.87 13.69
CA ASP A 33 0.49 1.80 12.64
C ASP A 33 0.54 1.07 11.28
N GLY A 34 0.98 -0.19 11.26
CA GLY A 34 0.95 -1.02 10.05
C GLY A 34 -0.47 -1.31 9.54
N LEU A 35 -1.41 -1.64 10.43
CA LEU A 35 -2.80 -1.90 10.07
C LEU A 35 -3.50 -0.61 9.58
N ALA A 36 -3.35 0.48 10.32
CA ALA A 36 -3.89 1.79 9.96
C ALA A 36 -3.32 2.29 8.62
N GLY A 37 -2.01 2.12 8.41
CA GLY A 37 -1.35 2.47 7.15
C GLY A 37 -1.94 1.72 5.96
N ARG A 38 -2.14 0.41 6.06
CA ARG A 38 -2.73 -0.41 4.97
C ARG A 38 -4.15 0.06 4.61
N PHE A 39 -5.00 0.33 5.60
CA PHE A 39 -6.34 0.86 5.34
C PHE A 39 -6.30 2.26 4.73
N HIS A 40 -5.38 3.11 5.19
CA HIS A 40 -5.20 4.45 4.64
C HIS A 40 -4.73 4.43 3.19
N THR A 41 -3.76 3.58 2.84
CA THR A 41 -3.25 3.42 1.46
C THR A 41 -4.36 3.05 0.48
N ILE A 42 -5.27 2.14 0.85
CA ILE A 42 -6.40 1.77 -0.01
C ILE A 42 -7.30 2.98 -0.28
N ASN A 43 -7.58 3.80 0.75
CA ASN A 43 -8.41 4.98 0.59
C ASN A 43 -7.73 6.06 -0.26
N ILE A 44 -6.42 6.28 -0.08
CA ILE A 44 -5.64 7.18 -0.94
C ILE A 44 -5.74 6.70 -2.39
N LEU A 45 -5.45 5.43 -2.66
CA LEU A 45 -5.43 4.89 -4.01
C LEU A 45 -6.80 5.05 -4.70
N LYS A 46 -7.89 4.71 -4.00
CA LYS A 46 -9.26 4.89 -4.53
C LYS A 46 -9.56 6.34 -4.88
N ARG A 47 -9.19 7.28 -4.01
CA ARG A 47 -9.39 8.72 -4.26
C ARG A 47 -8.53 9.19 -5.43
N THR A 48 -7.25 8.82 -5.46
CA THR A 48 -6.31 9.17 -6.52
C THR A 48 -6.79 8.69 -7.88
N ILE A 49 -7.27 7.44 -8.00
CA ILE A 49 -7.81 6.92 -9.26
C ILE A 49 -9.10 7.64 -9.65
N LYS A 50 -9.97 7.97 -8.68
CA LYS A 50 -11.22 8.69 -8.95
C LYS A 50 -10.97 10.11 -9.47
N ASP A 51 -10.01 10.81 -8.89
CA ASP A 51 -9.70 12.21 -9.20
C ASP A 51 -8.70 12.35 -10.37
N TRP A 52 -8.27 11.24 -10.97
CA TRP A 52 -7.34 11.24 -12.09
C TRP A 52 -8.04 11.63 -13.40
N ASP A 53 -7.51 12.66 -14.06
CA ASP A 53 -7.84 13.01 -15.44
C ASP A 53 -6.86 12.31 -16.40
N ASN A 54 -7.36 11.73 -17.48
CA ASN A 54 -6.58 11.01 -18.50
C ASN A 54 -5.50 11.87 -19.19
N LYS A 55 -5.51 13.19 -18.96
CA LYS A 55 -4.48 14.12 -19.41
C LYS A 55 -3.25 14.18 -18.49
N GLN A 56 -3.32 13.60 -17.29
CA GLN A 56 -2.25 13.64 -16.29
C GLN A 56 -1.39 12.37 -16.38
N SER A 57 -0.08 12.55 -16.50
CA SER A 57 0.89 11.47 -16.49
C SER A 57 0.90 10.73 -15.14
N ILE A 58 0.95 9.39 -15.19
CA ILE A 58 1.15 8.54 -14.01
C ILE A 58 2.57 7.99 -14.04
N TYR A 59 3.32 8.27 -12.99
CA TYR A 59 4.63 7.69 -12.75
C TYR A 59 4.52 6.63 -11.66
N TRP A 60 4.74 5.37 -12.03
CA TRP A 60 4.70 4.23 -11.12
C TRP A 60 6.11 3.69 -10.89
N PHE A 61 6.57 3.76 -9.65
CA PHE A 61 7.84 3.19 -9.22
C PHE A 61 7.62 1.93 -8.39
N HIS A 62 8.45 0.92 -8.57
CA HIS A 62 8.51 -0.23 -7.68
C HIS A 62 9.79 -0.13 -6.84
N ALA A 63 9.67 -0.36 -5.54
CA ALA A 63 10.80 -0.54 -4.64
C ALA A 63 10.72 -1.94 -4.02
N ALA A 64 11.79 -2.73 -4.15
CA ALA A 64 11.86 -4.08 -3.60
C ALA A 64 12.13 -4.06 -2.08
N SER A 65 12.57 -2.92 -1.54
CA SER A 65 12.86 -2.75 -0.12
C SER A 65 12.51 -1.34 0.39
N HIS A 66 12.42 -1.21 1.71
CA HIS A 66 12.22 0.09 2.35
C HIS A 66 13.39 1.06 2.11
N GLY A 67 14.63 0.54 2.00
CA GLY A 67 15.81 1.36 1.72
C GLY A 67 15.76 1.97 0.31
N GLU A 68 15.41 1.16 -0.69
CA GLU A 68 15.20 1.64 -2.06
C GLU A 68 14.07 2.68 -2.14
N PHE A 69 12.98 2.45 -1.39
CA PHE A 69 11.89 3.42 -1.32
C PHE A 69 12.35 4.78 -0.78
N GLU A 70 13.12 4.82 0.31
CA GLU A 70 13.64 6.08 0.87
C GLU A 70 14.63 6.78 -0.07
N GLN A 71 15.37 6.03 -0.90
CA GLN A 71 16.23 6.60 -1.95
C GLN A 71 15.43 7.20 -3.12
N VAL A 72 14.33 6.57 -3.51
CA VAL A 72 13.45 7.04 -4.59
C VAL A 72 12.58 8.23 -4.15
N ARG A 73 12.18 8.28 -2.87
CA ARG A 73 11.35 9.34 -2.29
C ARG A 73 11.75 10.79 -2.63
N PRO A 74 13.03 11.22 -2.54
CA PRO A 74 13.43 12.56 -2.96
C PRO A 74 13.26 12.80 -4.47
N VAL A 75 13.47 11.79 -5.31
CA VAL A 75 13.25 11.86 -6.76
C VAL A 75 11.77 12.09 -7.06
N LEU A 76 10.88 11.36 -6.40
CA LEU A 76 9.43 11.54 -6.53
C LEU A 76 8.97 12.95 -6.14
N LYS A 77 9.60 13.52 -5.11
CA LYS A 77 9.32 14.88 -4.67
C LYS A 77 9.74 15.90 -5.73
N GLY A 78 10.97 15.78 -6.26
CA GLY A 78 11.46 16.66 -7.34
C GLY A 78 10.64 16.53 -8.62
N LEU A 79 10.18 15.31 -8.96
CA LEU A 79 9.33 15.08 -10.13
C LEU A 79 8.03 15.89 -10.06
N LYS A 80 7.37 15.93 -8.89
CA LYS A 80 6.15 16.74 -8.68
C LYS A 80 6.40 18.25 -8.79
N GLU A 81 7.63 18.71 -8.57
CA GLU A 81 8.00 20.12 -8.71
C GLU A 81 8.15 20.52 -10.18
N VAL A 82 8.69 19.62 -11.01
CA VAL A 82 8.89 19.83 -12.46
C VAL A 82 7.60 19.61 -13.25
N GLU A 83 6.89 18.51 -12.98
CA GLU A 83 5.66 18.15 -13.68
C GLU A 83 4.44 18.34 -12.78
N LYS A 84 3.92 19.57 -12.78
CA LYS A 84 2.79 19.95 -11.93
C LYS A 84 1.55 19.15 -12.30
N GLY A 85 0.93 18.54 -11.29
CA GLY A 85 -0.30 17.76 -11.46
C GLY A 85 -0.07 16.32 -11.91
N CYS A 86 1.16 15.82 -11.97
CA CYS A 86 1.42 14.40 -12.18
C CYS A 86 1.01 13.57 -10.96
N TYR A 87 0.59 12.33 -11.20
CA TYR A 87 0.38 11.35 -10.13
C TYR A 87 1.62 10.48 -9.98
N VAL A 88 2.03 10.27 -8.73
CA VAL A 88 3.16 9.42 -8.39
C VAL A 88 2.67 8.33 -7.46
N ILE A 89 2.92 7.09 -7.86
CA ILE A 89 2.56 5.88 -7.11
C ILE A 89 3.87 5.10 -6.90
N ALA A 90 4.12 4.70 -5.65
CA ALA A 90 5.31 3.95 -5.24
C ALA A 90 4.90 2.79 -4.35
#